data_AF-A0A2X4R6C4-F1
#
_entry.id   AF-A0A2X4R6C4-F1
#
_cell.length_a   1.000
_cell.length_b   1.000
_cell.length_c   1.000
_cell.angle_alpha   90.00
_cell.angle_beta   90.00
_cell.angle_gamma   90.00
#
_symmetry.space_group_name_H-M   'P 1'
#
loop_
_entity.id
_entity.type
_entity.pdbx_description
1 polymer ?
#
loop_
_entity_poly.entity_id
_entity_poly.type
_entity_poly.pdbx_seq_one_letter_code
_entity_poly.pdbx_strand_id
1 'polypeptide(L)' 'MKKLFLFSMLLTITLPINAGVRCSDFNTQEEAQRYYETHHAYHLDRDRDGEACECLPGGSKYGSSRCKKY' A
#
# COMPACT_ATOMS: atom_id res chain seq x y z
N MET A 1 -30.37 -23.04 -40.75
CA MET A 1 -30.54 -23.54 -39.37
C MET A 1 -29.25 -24.21 -38.90
N LYS A 2 -28.36 -23.47 -38.23
CA LYS A 2 -27.41 -24.03 -37.26
C LYS A 2 -26.80 -22.87 -36.48
N LYS A 3 -27.47 -22.51 -35.39
CA LYS A 3 -26.99 -21.52 -34.42
C LYS A 3 -25.82 -22.18 -33.69
N LEU A 4 -24.60 -21.93 -34.15
CA LEU A 4 -23.40 -22.30 -33.40
C LEU A 4 -23.27 -21.26 -32.27
N PHE A 5 -23.98 -21.50 -31.17
CA PHE A 5 -23.77 -20.77 -29.93
C PHE A 5 -22.37 -21.13 -29.42
N LEU A 6 -21.36 -20.41 -29.88
CA LEU A 6 -20.06 -20.36 -29.24
C LEU A 6 -20.27 -19.67 -27.90
N PHE A 7 -20.55 -20.47 -26.87
CA PHE A 7 -20.52 -20.06 -25.49
C PHE A 7 -19.05 -19.80 -25.14
N SER A 8 -18.57 -18.61 -25.51
CA SER A 8 -17.28 -18.08 -25.08
C SER A 8 -17.35 -17.99 -23.55
N MET A 9 -16.76 -18.98 -22.90
CA MET A 9 -16.57 -19.02 -21.46
C MET A 9 -15.67 -17.84 -21.11
N LEU A 10 -16.28 -16.71 -20.73
CA LEU A 10 -15.57 -15.61 -20.07
C LEU A 10 -15.04 -16.16 -18.74
N LEU A 11 -13.81 -16.68 -18.78
CA LEU A 11 -13.03 -16.92 -17.59
C LEU A 11 -12.60 -15.55 -17.06
N THR A 12 -13.43 -14.97 -16.19
CA THR A 12 -13.06 -13.75 -15.46
C THR A 12 -11.94 -14.12 -14.49
N ILE A 13 -10.69 -13.97 -14.94
CA ILE A 13 -9.52 -14.08 -14.06
C ILE A 13 -9.64 -12.92 -13.07
N THR A 14 -10.13 -13.20 -11.87
CA THR A 14 -10.03 -12.27 -10.75
C THR A 14 -8.57 -12.27 -10.31
N LEU A 15 -7.74 -11.43 -10.95
CA LEU A 15 -6.43 -11.12 -10.40
C LEU A 15 -6.66 -10.51 -9.02
N PRO A 16 -6.04 -11.04 -7.94
CA PRO A 16 -6.03 -10.33 -6.68
C PRO A 16 -5.29 -9.02 -6.92
N ILE A 17 -6.03 -7.91 -6.87
CA ILE A 17 -5.46 -6.58 -6.83
C ILE A 17 -4.77 -6.52 -5.46
N ASN A 18 -3.48 -6.85 -5.41
CA ASN A 18 -2.69 -6.69 -4.22
C ASN A 18 -2.58 -5.18 -3.97
N ALA A 19 -3.54 -4.64 -3.22
CA ALA A 19 -3.46 -3.28 -2.72
C ALA A 19 -2.25 -3.27 -1.77
N GLY A 20 -1.10 -2.81 -2.27
CA GLY A 20 0.13 -2.82 -1.51
C GLY A 20 -0.04 -2.15 -0.14
N VAL A 21 0.71 -2.64 0.84
CA VAL A 21 0.68 -2.17 2.23
C VAL A 21 0.82 -0.66 2.29
N ARG A 22 0.05 0.00 3.15
CA ARG A 22 -0.01 1.46 3.32
C ARG A 22 0.35 1.84 4.75
N CYS A 23 0.70 3.10 4.97
CA CYS A 23 0.97 3.61 6.32
C CYS A 23 -0.22 3.43 7.28
N SER A 24 -1.46 3.41 6.78
CA SER A 24 -2.67 3.15 7.59
C SER A 24 -2.77 1.72 8.14
N ASP A 25 -1.93 0.80 7.66
CA ASP A 25 -1.92 -0.60 8.08
C ASP A 25 -1.05 -0.84 9.33
N PHE A 26 -0.38 0.21 9.83
CA PHE A 26 0.52 0.16 10.99
C PHE A 26 0.04 1.10 12.09
N ASN A 27 0.33 0.75 13.35
CA ASN A 27 -0.02 1.58 14.50
C ASN A 27 1.08 2.58 14.85
N THR A 28 2.34 2.23 14.60
CA THR A 28 3.50 3.07 14.91
C THR A 28 4.45 3.19 13.73
N GLN A 29 5.25 4.25 13.74
CA GLN A 29 6.30 4.46 12.75
C GLN A 29 7.31 3.30 12.76
N GLU A 30 7.66 2.78 13.94
CA GLU A 30 8.62 1.68 14.11
C GLU A 30 8.15 0.37 13.46
N GLU A 31 6.84 0.07 13.52
CA GLU A 31 6.26 -1.07 12.80
C GLU A 31 6.39 -0.90 11.29
N ALA A 32 6.05 0.29 10.79
CA ALA A 32 6.17 0.61 9.37
C ALA A 32 7.62 0.58 8.88
N GLN A 33 8.56 1.08 9.69
CA GLN A 33 9.99 1.10 9.38
C GLN A 33 10.55 -0.31 9.25
N ARG A 34 10.23 -1.21 10.19
CA ARG A 34 10.65 -2.62 10.11
C ARG A 34 10.13 -3.28 8.83
N TYR A 35 8.88 -3.00 8.45
CA TYR A 35 8.34 -3.51 7.20
C TYR A 35 9.06 -2.94 5.97
N TYR A 36 9.30 -1.63 5.96
CA TYR A 36 10.05 -0.91 4.93
C TYR A 36 11.44 -1.51 4.69
N GLU A 37 12.20 -1.73 5.77
CA GLU A 37 13.55 -2.30 5.70
C GLU A 37 13.55 -3.75 5.24
N THR A 38 12.60 -4.55 5.74
CA THR A 38 12.52 -5.99 5.45
C THR A 38 12.06 -6.27 4.01
N HIS A 39 11.14 -5.47 3.48
CA HIS A 39 10.47 -5.73 2.20
C HIS A 39 10.87 -4.74 1.09
N HIS A 40 11.78 -3.81 1.39
CA HIS A 40 12.13 -2.72 0.47
C HIS A 40 10.89 -1.96 0.00
N ALA A 41 9.97 -1.68 0.93
CA ALA A 41 8.68 -1.09 0.65
C ALA A 41 8.79 0.43 0.46
N TYR A 42 9.58 0.87 -0.53
CA TYR A 42 9.95 2.27 -0.76
C TYR A 42 8.77 3.23 -0.94
N HIS A 43 7.57 2.71 -1.22
CA HIS A 43 6.36 3.51 -1.31
C HIS A 43 5.85 4.00 0.07
N LEU A 44 6.32 3.42 1.17
CA LEU A 44 6.00 3.86 2.53
C LEU A 44 6.81 5.10 2.96
N ASP A 45 7.94 5.36 2.32
CA ASP A 45 8.78 6.55 2.49
C ASP A 45 8.64 7.42 1.23
N ARG A 46 7.66 8.34 1.25
CA ARG A 46 7.25 9.07 0.03
C ARG A 46 8.23 10.16 -0.37
N ASP A 47 8.90 10.80 0.59
CA ASP A 47 9.88 11.86 0.36
C ASP A 47 11.33 11.36 0.36
N ARG A 48 11.54 10.06 0.65
CA ARG A 48 12.79 9.32 0.48
C ARG A 48 13.91 9.82 1.40
N ASP A 49 13.56 10.19 2.61
CA ASP A 49 14.52 10.60 3.63
C ASP A 49 15.03 9.44 4.51
N GLY A 50 14.51 8.23 4.28
CA GLY A 50 14.85 7.01 4.99
C GLY A 50 13.88 6.66 6.12
N GLU A 51 12.89 7.51 6.40
CA GLU A 51 11.90 7.32 7.45
C GLU A 51 10.52 6.97 6.88
N ALA A 52 10.17 5.69 6.90
CA ALA A 52 8.87 5.23 6.44
C ALA A 52 7.75 5.75 7.35
N CYS A 53 6.68 6.27 6.75
CA CYS A 53 5.46 6.67 7.46
C CYS A 53 5.72 7.61 8.66
N GLU A 54 6.60 8.60 8.50
CA GLU A 54 7.00 9.63 9.49
C GLU A 54 5.85 10.34 10.26
N CYS A 55 4.62 10.23 9.75
CA CYS A 55 3.40 10.79 10.35
C CYS A 55 2.70 9.88 11.36
N LEU A 56 3.15 8.62 11.54
CA LEU A 56 2.64 7.71 12.57
C LEU A 56 3.25 8.03 13.94
N PRO A 57 2.60 7.61 15.05
CA PRO A 57 3.18 7.73 16.39
C PRO A 57 4.63 7.22 16.44
N GLY A 58 5.53 8.03 17.00
CA GLY A 58 6.96 7.75 17.09
C GLY A 58 7.81 8.32 15.94
N GLY A 59 7.19 8.75 14.83
CA GLY A 59 7.89 9.34 13.70
C GLY A 59 8.26 10.81 13.89
N SER A 60 9.25 11.28 13.13
CA SER A 60 9.84 12.62 13.24
C SER A 60 8.88 13.75 12.86
N LYS A 61 7.82 13.46 12.09
CA LYS A 61 6.77 14.43 11.74
C LYS A 61 5.46 14.20 12.46
N TYR A 62 5.40 13.27 13.40
CA TYR A 62 4.17 12.96 14.13
C TYR A 62 3.54 14.23 14.71
N GLY A 63 2.26 14.47 14.40
CA GLY A 63 1.52 15.64 14.86
C GLY A 63 1.79 16.96 14.10
N SER A 64 2.73 16.98 13.14
CA SER A 64 3.00 18.16 12.32
C SER A 64 1.81 18.52 11.41
N SER A 65 1.73 19.78 10.97
CA SER A 65 0.70 20.23 10.03
C SER A 65 0.80 19.55 8.66
N ARG A 66 1.98 19.05 8.28
CA ARG A 66 2.20 18.28 7.05
C ARG A 66 1.48 16.93 7.08
N CYS A 67 1.42 16.31 8.25
CA CYS A 67 0.73 15.04 8.47
C CYS A 67 -0.79 15.15 8.56
N LYS A 68 -1.33 16.35 8.75
CA LYS A 68 -2.79 16.61 8.77
C LYS A 68 -3.40 16.80 7.38
N LYS A 69 -2.58 16.77 6.33
CA LYS A 69 -2.98 17.17 4.97
C LYS A 69 -3.41 16.00 4.08
N TYR A 70 -3.55 14.80 4.64
CA TYR A 70 -3.96 13.59 3.95
C TYR A 70 -4.97 12.81 4.78
#